data_AF-A0AAV0JZI6-F1
#
_entry.id   AF-A0AAV0JZI6-F1
#
_cell.length_a   1.000
_cell.length_b   1.000
_cell.length_c   1.000
_cell.angle_alpha   90.00
_cell.angle_beta   90.00
_cell.angle_gamma   90.00
#
_symmetry.space_group_name_H-M   'P 1'
#
loop_
_entity.id
_entity.type
_entity.pdbx_description
1 polymer ?
#
loop_
_entity_poly.entity_id
_entity_poly.type
_entity_poly.pdbx_seq_one_letter_code
_entity_poly.pdbx_strand_id
1 'polypeptide(L)'
;MILMMMSSLSSPSSWSVPPLFKSKPFTGDYRPITPAGVPFCRGVRASSDVPDFLSADWLESRRKKPDGPKLNFSAEEAVEYQLDALKHNDQPHHDYGIEVMYRFAGFDPFERSAYFGPFFDLGQFERFRRIFHHSTYRVLLGHKERKVLSCLLVEENRFKQRVWVRGNRPEEEEIFQFTMVQRVGGSWDGYWLTESLLNDGDAFSGGLAY
;
A
#
# COMPACT_ATOMS: atom_id res chain seq x y z
N MET A 1 -52.41 -13.38 34.55
CA MET A 1 -51.82 -14.67 34.93
C MET A 1 -50.35 -14.65 34.58
N ILE A 2 -49.53 -14.90 35.59
CA ILE A 2 -48.07 -14.84 35.61
C ILE A 2 -47.52 -16.26 35.35
N LEU A 3 -46.47 -16.38 34.53
CA LEU A 3 -45.43 -17.43 34.59
C LEU A 3 -44.24 -16.85 33.78
N MET A 4 -43.10 -16.42 34.36
CA MET A 4 -41.95 -17.23 34.85
C MET A 4 -41.63 -18.40 33.91
N MET A 5 -40.39 -18.73 33.51
CA MET A 5 -39.03 -18.27 33.79
C MET A 5 -38.11 -19.07 32.83
N MET A 6 -36.85 -18.65 32.76
CA MET A 6 -35.63 -19.46 32.55
C MET A 6 -34.82 -19.22 31.28
N SER A 7 -33.60 -18.81 31.61
CA SER A 7 -32.39 -18.53 30.86
C SER A 7 -31.68 -19.80 30.37
N SER A 8 -30.86 -19.66 29.32
CA SER A 8 -29.64 -20.46 29.19
C SER A 8 -28.61 -19.72 28.32
N LEU A 9 -27.51 -19.35 28.97
CA LEU A 9 -26.23 -18.97 28.37
C LEU A 9 -25.56 -20.20 27.76
N SER A 10 -24.94 -20.05 26.59
CA SER A 10 -23.96 -21.00 26.08
C SER A 10 -22.83 -20.27 25.35
N SER A 11 -21.68 -20.21 26.01
CA SER A 11 -20.40 -19.78 25.46
C SER A 11 -19.78 -20.86 24.56
N PRO A 12 -19.10 -20.52 23.45
CA PRO A 12 -18.24 -21.46 22.75
C PRO A 12 -16.81 -21.46 23.30
N SER A 13 -16.24 -22.65 23.20
CA SER A 13 -15.00 -23.19 23.75
C SER A 13 -13.70 -22.62 23.18
N SER A 14 -12.71 -22.61 24.06
CA SER A 14 -11.28 -22.33 23.90
C SER A 14 -10.58 -23.06 22.74
N TRP A 15 -9.74 -22.34 22.01
CA TRP A 15 -8.82 -22.88 21.02
C TRP A 15 -7.57 -23.50 21.65
N SER A 16 -7.22 -24.68 21.14
CA SER A 16 -6.09 -25.52 21.57
C SER A 16 -4.81 -25.11 20.83
N VAL A 17 -3.70 -25.02 21.57
CA VAL A 17 -2.36 -24.68 21.07
C VAL A 17 -1.61 -25.97 20.69
N PRO A 18 -0.91 -26.06 19.54
CA PRO A 18 -0.08 -27.23 19.22
C PRO A 18 1.34 -27.14 19.82
N PRO A 19 2.05 -28.28 19.98
CA PRO A 19 3.11 -28.44 20.97
C PRO A 19 4.53 -28.10 20.50
N LEU A 20 5.32 -27.73 21.52
CA LEU A 20 6.75 -27.43 21.57
C LEU A 20 7.64 -28.65 21.25
N PHE A 21 8.56 -28.52 20.29
CA PHE A 21 9.57 -29.53 19.97
C PHE A 21 10.68 -29.58 21.04
N LYS A 22 10.91 -30.77 21.60
CA LYS A 22 12.02 -31.12 22.51
C LYS A 22 13.20 -31.68 21.70
N SER A 23 14.41 -31.14 21.90
CA SER A 23 15.67 -31.82 21.56
C SER A 23 16.46 -32.18 22.82
N LYS A 24 16.90 -33.44 22.91
CA LYS A 24 17.70 -34.03 24.00
C LYS A 24 19.20 -33.68 23.89
N PRO A 25 19.97 -33.80 24.98
CA PRO A 25 21.36 -33.37 25.06
C PRO A 25 22.35 -34.43 24.59
N PHE A 26 23.54 -34.00 24.17
CA PHE A 26 24.70 -34.87 23.90
C PHE A 26 25.80 -34.57 24.92
N THR A 27 26.34 -35.62 25.54
CA THR A 27 27.35 -35.59 26.61
C THR A 27 28.55 -36.45 26.22
N GLY A 28 29.75 -36.03 26.62
CA GLY A 28 31.00 -36.81 26.66
C GLY A 28 31.99 -36.48 25.53
N ASP A 29 33.29 -36.24 25.72
CA ASP A 29 34.17 -36.40 26.88
C ASP A 29 35.42 -35.50 26.77
N TYR A 30 36.01 -35.16 27.93
CA TYR A 30 37.29 -34.46 28.10
C TYR A 30 38.50 -35.41 27.84
N ARG A 31 39.67 -34.97 27.35
CA ARG A 31 40.80 -34.43 28.16
C ARG A 31 42.08 -34.16 27.29
N PRO A 32 43.10 -33.45 27.82
CA PRO A 32 43.83 -32.37 27.14
C PRO A 32 45.34 -32.65 26.92
N ILE A 33 46.01 -31.85 26.07
CA ILE A 33 47.48 -31.63 26.13
C ILE A 33 47.83 -30.19 25.65
N THR A 34 48.35 -29.37 26.56
CA THR A 34 49.25 -28.21 26.33
C THR A 34 50.71 -28.68 26.53
N PRO A 35 51.78 -28.04 26.00
CA PRO A 35 52.09 -26.63 26.28
C PRO A 35 52.92 -25.80 25.25
N ALA A 36 52.92 -24.50 25.54
CA ALA A 36 53.97 -23.48 25.32
C ALA A 36 54.14 -22.83 23.92
N GLY A 37 53.94 -21.50 23.89
CA GLY A 37 54.74 -20.60 23.04
C GLY A 37 54.02 -19.44 22.35
N VAL A 38 54.11 -18.25 22.97
CA VAL A 38 54.14 -16.89 22.36
C VAL A 38 52.81 -16.24 21.88
N PRO A 39 52.50 -14.99 22.31
CA PRO A 39 51.31 -14.26 21.85
C PRO A 39 51.61 -13.47 20.57
N PHE A 40 50.74 -13.56 19.57
CA PHE A 40 50.67 -12.55 18.51
C PHE A 40 49.21 -12.22 18.20
N CYS A 41 48.74 -11.10 18.74
CA CYS A 41 47.52 -10.46 18.26
C CYS A 41 47.78 -9.98 16.81
N ARG A 42 47.38 -10.77 15.82
CA ARG A 42 47.21 -10.31 14.43
C ARG A 42 45.73 -10.01 14.23
N GLY A 43 45.41 -8.72 14.20
CA GLY A 43 44.09 -8.26 13.80
C GLY A 43 43.75 -8.84 12.43
N VAL A 44 42.69 -9.65 12.38
CA VAL A 44 42.10 -10.07 11.11
C VAL A 44 41.39 -8.85 10.56
N ARG A 45 42.03 -8.19 9.60
CA ARG A 45 41.34 -7.27 8.70
C ARG A 45 40.40 -8.15 7.88
N ALA A 46 39.14 -8.22 8.28
CA ALA A 46 38.11 -8.88 7.49
C ALA A 46 38.01 -8.11 6.17
N SER A 47 38.65 -8.64 5.14
CA SER A 47 38.31 -8.28 3.77
C SER A 47 36.87 -8.72 3.59
N SER A 48 35.95 -7.75 3.57
CA SER A 48 34.56 -8.00 3.24
C SER A 48 34.47 -8.24 1.74
N ASP A 49 35.02 -9.36 1.29
CA ASP A 49 34.73 -9.92 -0.02
C ASP A 49 33.30 -10.46 0.07
N VAL A 50 32.35 -9.52 -0.03
CA VAL A 50 30.92 -9.82 -0.15
C VAL A 50 30.76 -10.64 -1.43
N PRO A 51 30.21 -11.85 -1.36
CA PRO A 51 29.97 -12.66 -2.56
C PRO A 51 29.12 -11.89 -3.58
N ASP A 52 29.56 -11.88 -4.84
CA ASP A 52 29.04 -11.12 -5.99
C ASP A 52 27.62 -11.57 -6.45
N PHE A 53 26.83 -12.17 -5.55
CA PHE A 53 25.44 -12.58 -5.78
C PHE A 53 24.45 -11.40 -5.68
N LEU A 54 24.90 -10.24 -5.21
CA LEU A 54 24.16 -8.99 -5.25
C LEU A 54 24.76 -8.16 -6.38
N SER A 55 24.33 -8.43 -7.63
CA SER A 55 24.68 -7.57 -8.78
C SER A 55 24.49 -6.11 -8.38
N ALA A 56 25.42 -5.22 -8.71
CA ALA A 56 25.33 -3.79 -8.40
C ALA A 56 23.99 -3.17 -8.88
N ASP A 57 23.40 -3.77 -9.92
CA ASP A 57 22.08 -3.44 -10.45
C ASP A 57 20.90 -3.80 -9.53
N TRP A 58 21.10 -4.57 -8.47
CA TRP A 58 20.07 -4.96 -7.50
C TRP A 58 19.58 -3.74 -6.68
N LEU A 59 20.50 -2.83 -6.32
CA LEU A 59 20.14 -1.57 -5.67
C LEU A 59 19.42 -0.64 -6.64
N GLU A 60 19.86 -0.59 -7.91
CA GLU A 60 19.26 0.24 -8.95
C GLU A 60 17.85 -0.24 -9.34
N SER A 61 17.62 -1.55 -9.39
CA SER A 61 16.29 -2.11 -9.65
C SER A 61 15.30 -1.88 -8.50
N ARG A 62 15.79 -1.69 -7.25
CA ARG A 62 14.97 -1.18 -6.15
C ARG A 62 14.66 0.31 -6.27
N ARG A 63 15.58 1.10 -6.84
CA ARG A 63 15.36 2.53 -7.18
C ARG A 63 14.36 2.72 -8.32
N LYS A 64 14.14 1.70 -9.16
CA LYS A 64 13.15 1.70 -10.25
C LYS A 64 11.71 1.47 -9.77
N LYS A 65 11.47 1.14 -8.50
CA LYS A 65 10.11 0.90 -8.01
C LYS A 65 9.40 2.25 -7.88
N PRO A 66 8.24 2.47 -8.51
CA PRO A 66 7.57 3.77 -8.52
C PRO A 66 7.22 4.19 -7.10
N ASP A 67 7.40 5.43 -6.72
CA ASP A 67 7.17 5.83 -5.33
C ASP A 67 5.76 5.44 -4.84
N GLY A 68 5.66 5.10 -3.55
CA GLY A 68 4.43 4.58 -2.96
C GLY A 68 4.12 5.23 -1.61
N PRO A 69 3.08 4.73 -0.91
CA PRO A 69 2.70 5.25 0.39
C PRO A 69 3.84 5.15 1.40
N LYS A 70 4.00 6.21 2.21
CA LYS A 70 5.04 6.33 3.23
C LYS A 70 4.40 6.51 4.60
N LEU A 71 5.02 5.93 5.63
CA LEU A 71 4.49 5.94 6.99
C LEU A 71 4.41 7.36 7.59
N ASN A 72 5.27 8.26 7.14
CA ASN A 72 5.32 9.64 7.60
C ASN A 72 4.34 10.58 6.88
N PHE A 73 3.55 10.09 5.91
CA PHE A 73 2.58 10.91 5.22
C PHE A 73 1.34 11.15 6.08
N SER A 74 0.88 12.40 6.10
CA SER A 74 -0.50 12.70 6.46
C SER A 74 -1.46 12.27 5.33
N ALA A 75 -2.75 12.19 5.62
CA ALA A 75 -3.74 11.88 4.60
C ALA A 75 -3.75 12.91 3.46
N GLU A 76 -3.52 14.19 3.79
CA GLU A 76 -3.47 15.29 2.82
C GLU A 76 -2.21 15.20 1.95
N GLU A 77 -1.05 14.97 2.56
CA GLU A 77 0.22 14.78 1.84
C GLU A 77 0.16 13.56 0.92
N ALA A 78 -0.50 12.48 1.33
CA ALA A 78 -0.69 11.30 0.50
C ALA A 78 -1.55 11.58 -0.74
N VAL A 79 -2.58 12.43 -0.64
CA VAL A 79 -3.39 12.83 -1.81
C VAL A 79 -2.60 13.81 -2.69
N GLU A 80 -1.89 14.76 -2.08
CA GLU A 80 -1.05 15.72 -2.81
C GLU A 80 0.01 14.99 -3.63
N TYR A 81 0.69 14.02 -3.03
CA TYR A 81 1.72 13.21 -3.67
C TYR A 81 1.17 12.46 -4.89
N GLN A 82 0.00 11.85 -4.75
CA GLN A 82 -0.70 11.16 -5.84
C GLN A 82 -1.07 12.10 -6.98
N LEU A 83 -1.57 13.30 -6.65
CA LEU A 83 -1.88 14.31 -7.66
C LEU A 83 -0.62 14.84 -8.36
N ASP A 84 0.49 15.03 -7.66
CA ASP A 84 1.77 15.40 -8.28
C ASP A 84 2.27 14.33 -9.25
N ALA A 85 2.14 13.06 -8.88
CA ALA A 85 2.47 11.95 -9.76
C ALA A 85 1.60 11.94 -11.03
N LEU A 86 0.30 12.17 -10.90
CA LEU A 86 -0.63 12.26 -12.03
C LEU A 86 -0.39 13.49 -12.92
N LYS A 87 0.02 14.62 -12.33
CA LYS A 87 0.45 15.82 -13.06
C LYS A 87 1.64 15.54 -13.97
N HIS A 88 2.55 14.67 -13.54
CA HIS A 88 3.74 14.26 -14.28
C HIS A 88 3.68 12.79 -14.71
N ASN A 89 2.50 12.35 -15.18
CA ASN A 89 2.17 10.94 -15.39
C ASN A 89 3.22 10.12 -16.15
N ASP A 90 3.86 10.70 -17.16
CA ASP A 90 4.79 9.97 -18.04
C ASP A 90 6.27 10.15 -17.69
N GLN A 91 6.57 10.59 -16.46
CA GLN A 91 7.94 10.76 -15.95
C GLN A 91 8.13 9.98 -14.65
N PRO A 92 9.20 9.15 -14.53
CA PRO A 92 10.29 8.93 -15.48
C PRO A 92 9.96 8.03 -16.69
N HIS A 93 8.83 7.34 -16.71
CA HIS A 93 8.37 6.54 -17.85
C HIS A 93 6.85 6.66 -18.01
N HIS A 94 6.33 6.14 -19.12
CA HIS A 94 4.91 6.15 -19.45
C HIS A 94 4.04 5.58 -18.31
N ASP A 95 2.94 6.25 -17.98
CA ASP A 95 1.99 5.87 -16.92
C ASP A 95 2.55 5.71 -15.50
N TYR A 96 3.73 6.29 -15.21
CA TYR A 96 4.27 6.34 -13.86
C TYR A 96 3.27 6.89 -12.82
N GLY A 97 2.53 7.95 -13.16
CA GLY A 97 1.52 8.51 -12.26
C GLY A 97 0.42 7.52 -11.88
N ILE A 98 -0.05 6.74 -12.86
CA ILE A 98 -1.02 5.67 -12.64
C ILE A 98 -0.42 4.53 -11.80
N GLU A 99 0.86 4.18 -12.00
CA GLU A 99 1.53 3.21 -11.14
C GLU A 99 1.60 3.65 -9.68
N VAL A 100 1.89 4.93 -9.43
CA VAL A 100 1.83 5.52 -8.09
C VAL A 100 0.43 5.35 -7.51
N MET A 101 -0.61 5.73 -8.25
CA MET A 101 -2.01 5.53 -7.83
C MET A 101 -2.30 4.06 -7.48
N TYR A 102 -1.83 3.13 -8.31
CA TYR A 102 -2.01 1.69 -8.07
C TYR A 102 -1.31 1.21 -6.79
N ARG A 103 -0.14 1.78 -6.46
CA ARG A 103 0.58 1.46 -5.21
C ARG A 103 -0.06 2.05 -3.97
N PHE A 104 -0.76 3.18 -4.11
CA PHE A 104 -1.57 3.75 -3.03
C PHE A 104 -2.91 3.05 -2.86
N ALA A 105 -3.36 2.31 -3.87
CA ALA A 105 -4.66 1.67 -3.84
C ALA A 105 -4.73 0.61 -2.72
N GLY A 106 -5.63 0.84 -1.78
CA GLY A 106 -5.79 0.03 -0.58
C GLY A 106 -6.68 -1.19 -0.76
N PHE A 107 -6.89 -1.69 -1.98
CA PHE A 107 -7.75 -2.85 -2.24
C PHE A 107 -6.96 -4.16 -2.29
N ASP A 108 -7.64 -5.29 -2.11
CA ASP A 108 -7.06 -6.62 -2.32
C ASP A 108 -7.03 -6.95 -3.83
N PRO A 109 -5.86 -7.24 -4.44
CA PRO A 109 -5.78 -7.61 -5.86
C PRO A 109 -6.61 -8.83 -6.26
N PHE A 110 -6.93 -9.71 -5.32
CA PHE A 110 -7.72 -10.92 -5.59
C PHE A 110 -9.23 -10.71 -5.45
N GLU A 111 -9.66 -9.53 -4.97
CA GLU A 111 -11.05 -9.17 -4.78
C GLU A 111 -11.51 -8.06 -5.73
N ARG A 112 -12.84 -7.96 -5.88
CA ARG A 112 -13.45 -6.85 -6.60
C ARG A 112 -13.44 -5.59 -5.75
N SER A 113 -13.03 -4.48 -6.35
CA SER A 113 -12.90 -3.20 -5.67
C SER A 113 -13.86 -2.15 -6.22
N ALA A 114 -14.44 -1.36 -5.32
CA ALA A 114 -15.27 -0.20 -5.62
C ALA A 114 -14.45 1.10 -5.76
N TYR A 115 -13.15 0.99 -6.03
CA TYR A 115 -12.22 2.13 -6.09
C TYR A 115 -12.72 3.27 -7.00
N PHE A 116 -13.31 2.94 -8.15
CA PHE A 116 -13.85 3.90 -9.12
C PHE A 116 -15.39 3.98 -9.09
N GLY A 117 -16.04 3.54 -8.01
CA GLY A 117 -17.49 3.50 -7.83
C GLY A 117 -18.05 2.09 -7.98
N PRO A 118 -18.31 1.59 -9.21
CA PRO A 118 -18.69 0.20 -9.42
C PRO A 118 -17.59 -0.79 -9.06
N PHE A 119 -17.99 -2.04 -8.82
CA PHE A 119 -17.05 -3.14 -8.56
C PHE A 119 -16.34 -3.59 -9.83
N PHE A 120 -15.02 -3.44 -9.86
CA PHE A 120 -14.14 -3.91 -10.93
C PHE A 120 -13.09 -4.89 -10.40
N ASP A 121 -12.63 -5.81 -11.24
CA ASP A 121 -11.46 -6.64 -10.94
C ASP A 121 -10.22 -5.78 -11.23
N LEU A 122 -9.70 -5.08 -10.22
CA LEU A 122 -8.63 -4.10 -10.35
C LEU A 122 -7.24 -4.66 -10.05
N GLY A 123 -7.11 -5.92 -9.62
CA GLY A 123 -5.81 -6.53 -9.33
C GLY A 123 -4.88 -6.69 -10.55
N GLN A 124 -5.39 -6.50 -11.75
CA GLN A 124 -4.58 -6.37 -12.97
C GLN A 124 -4.32 -4.89 -13.26
N PHE A 125 -3.05 -4.52 -13.26
CA PHE A 125 -2.63 -3.14 -13.50
C PHE A 125 -3.19 -2.58 -14.82
N GLU A 126 -3.25 -3.38 -15.89
CA GLU A 126 -3.76 -2.95 -17.19
C GLU A 126 -5.22 -2.51 -17.12
N ARG A 127 -6.05 -3.15 -16.29
CA ARG A 127 -7.46 -2.76 -16.13
C ARG A 127 -7.59 -1.46 -15.36
N PHE A 128 -6.79 -1.30 -14.30
CA PHE A 128 -6.70 -0.05 -13.55
C PHE A 128 -6.23 1.11 -14.45
N ARG A 129 -5.16 0.89 -15.24
CA ARG A 129 -4.62 1.83 -16.21
C ARG A 129 -5.63 2.26 -17.26
N ARG A 130 -6.39 1.31 -17.82
CA ARG A 130 -7.43 1.61 -18.83
C ARG A 130 -8.48 2.58 -18.32
N ILE A 131 -8.86 2.52 -17.05
CA ILE A 131 -9.87 3.41 -16.46
C ILE A 131 -9.36 4.86 -16.42
N PHE A 132 -8.10 5.08 -16.05
CA PHE A 132 -7.48 6.40 -16.07
C PHE A 132 -7.41 7.03 -17.47
N HIS A 133 -7.18 6.22 -18.50
CA HIS A 133 -7.20 6.69 -19.89
C HIS A 133 -8.62 6.86 -20.46
N HIS A 134 -9.64 6.37 -19.77
CA HIS A 134 -11.05 6.54 -20.14
C HIS A 134 -11.59 7.91 -19.68
N SER A 135 -12.64 8.40 -20.35
CA SER A 135 -13.09 9.80 -20.34
C SER A 135 -13.13 10.48 -18.97
N THR A 136 -13.81 9.87 -17.98
CA THR A 136 -14.08 10.50 -16.68
C THR A 136 -12.81 10.80 -15.88
N TYR A 137 -11.76 9.98 -16.00
CA TYR A 137 -10.54 10.11 -15.19
C TYR A 137 -9.34 10.68 -15.95
N ARG A 138 -9.43 10.76 -17.29
CA ARG A 138 -8.34 11.30 -18.13
C ARG A 138 -7.93 12.72 -17.74
N VAL A 139 -8.86 13.52 -17.21
CA VAL A 139 -8.63 14.89 -16.74
C VAL A 139 -7.51 14.98 -15.71
N LEU A 140 -7.30 13.91 -14.93
CA LEU A 140 -6.24 13.84 -13.93
C LEU A 140 -4.85 13.72 -14.54
N LEU A 141 -4.73 13.12 -15.73
CA LEU A 141 -3.45 12.83 -16.38
C LEU A 141 -2.89 14.11 -17.01
N GLY A 142 -1.72 14.53 -16.56
CA GLY A 142 -1.06 15.74 -17.10
C GLY A 142 -1.85 17.02 -16.82
N HIS A 143 -2.61 17.07 -15.72
CA HIS A 143 -3.41 18.23 -15.36
C HIS A 143 -2.54 19.48 -15.12
N LYS A 144 -3.09 20.65 -15.44
CA LYS A 144 -2.38 21.94 -15.33
C LYS A 144 -2.46 22.52 -13.92
N GLU A 145 -3.65 22.43 -13.33
CA GLU A 145 -3.96 23.05 -12.06
C GLU A 145 -4.85 22.13 -11.23
N ARG A 146 -4.69 22.20 -9.90
CA ARG A 146 -5.56 21.55 -8.93
C ARG A 146 -5.88 22.52 -7.80
N LYS A 147 -7.09 22.44 -7.24
CA LYS A 147 -7.51 23.19 -6.07
C LYS A 147 -8.24 22.27 -5.10
N VAL A 148 -7.81 22.26 -3.85
CA VAL A 148 -8.53 21.57 -2.78
C VAL A 148 -9.80 22.36 -2.48
N LEU A 149 -10.96 21.72 -2.64
CA LEU A 149 -12.26 22.32 -2.35
C LEU A 149 -12.68 22.09 -0.89
N SER A 150 -12.40 20.89 -0.37
CA SER A 150 -12.76 20.53 1.01
C SER A 150 -11.92 19.35 1.51
N CYS A 151 -11.60 19.37 2.81
CA CYS A 151 -11.02 18.26 3.56
C CYS A 151 -11.97 17.86 4.69
N LEU A 152 -12.17 16.56 4.89
CA LEU A 152 -13.05 16.03 5.94
C LEU A 152 -12.43 14.77 6.56
N LEU A 153 -12.06 14.85 7.83
CA LEU A 153 -11.73 13.66 8.63
C LEU A 153 -13.06 13.05 9.11
N VAL A 154 -13.47 11.94 8.49
CA VAL A 154 -14.76 11.29 8.76
C VAL A 154 -14.69 10.52 10.07
N GLU A 155 -13.60 9.78 10.25
CA GLU A 155 -13.27 8.96 11.42
C GLU A 155 -11.75 9.05 11.66
N GLU A 156 -11.27 8.55 12.80
CA GLU A 156 -9.83 8.60 13.16
C GLU A 156 -8.92 8.06 12.04
N ASN A 157 -9.36 6.99 11.37
CA ASN A 157 -8.60 6.32 10.31
C ASN A 157 -9.18 6.55 8.91
N ARG A 158 -10.06 7.55 8.72
CA ARG A 158 -10.74 7.76 7.43
C ARG A 158 -10.85 9.24 7.09
N PHE A 159 -10.30 9.59 5.93
CA PHE A 159 -10.21 10.97 5.46
C PHE A 159 -10.79 11.10 4.06
N LYS A 160 -11.49 12.19 3.79
CA LYS A 160 -12.04 12.52 2.47
C LYS A 160 -11.54 13.89 2.03
N GLN A 161 -11.15 13.99 0.77
CA GLN A 161 -10.74 15.26 0.17
C GLN A 161 -11.39 15.42 -1.20
N ARG A 162 -12.03 16.57 -1.42
CA ARG A 162 -12.53 16.95 -2.75
C ARG A 162 -11.55 17.90 -3.39
N VAL A 163 -11.20 17.61 -4.63
CA VAL A 163 -10.21 18.33 -5.42
C VAL A 163 -10.83 18.66 -6.76
N TRP A 164 -10.83 19.94 -7.10
CA TRP A 164 -11.09 20.41 -8.45
C TRP A 164 -9.79 20.30 -9.25
N VAL A 165 -9.89 19.75 -10.46
CA VAL A 165 -8.74 19.53 -11.33
C VAL A 165 -9.05 20.08 -12.72
N ARG A 166 -8.08 20.83 -13.26
CA ARG A 166 -8.11 21.32 -14.63
C ARG A 166 -7.14 20.52 -15.49
N GLY A 167 -7.69 19.79 -16.44
CA GLY A 167 -6.96 18.95 -17.38
C GLY A 167 -6.06 19.73 -18.35
N ASN A 168 -5.42 19.00 -19.25
CA ASN A 168 -4.53 19.59 -20.24
C ASN A 168 -5.31 20.24 -21.40
N ARG A 169 -6.48 19.70 -21.76
CA ARG A 169 -7.32 20.22 -22.84
C ARG A 169 -8.10 21.45 -22.38
N PRO A 170 -8.45 22.38 -23.29
CA PRO A 170 -9.37 23.47 -22.95
C PRO A 170 -10.71 22.90 -22.49
N GLU A 171 -11.34 23.54 -21.50
CA GLU A 171 -12.66 23.19 -20.93
C GLU A 171 -12.75 21.82 -20.24
N GLU A 172 -11.63 21.12 -20.05
CA GLU A 172 -11.58 19.84 -19.33
C GLU A 172 -11.38 20.13 -17.83
N GLU A 173 -12.48 20.23 -17.09
CA GLU A 173 -12.47 20.51 -15.65
C GLU A 173 -13.41 19.56 -14.91
N GLU A 174 -12.92 18.93 -13.85
CA GLU A 174 -13.66 17.91 -13.10
C GLU A 174 -13.38 18.00 -11.61
N ILE A 175 -14.31 17.51 -10.80
CA ILE A 175 -14.15 17.42 -9.34
C ILE A 175 -14.07 15.95 -8.94
N PHE A 176 -13.03 15.62 -8.18
CA PHE A 176 -12.80 14.27 -7.67
C PHE A 176 -12.82 14.25 -6.15
N GLN A 177 -13.42 13.21 -5.58
CA GLN A 177 -13.35 12.89 -4.17
C GLN A 177 -12.39 11.72 -3.95
N PHE A 178 -11.32 11.99 -3.23
CA PHE A 178 -10.44 10.97 -2.67
C PHE A 178 -11.00 10.52 -1.33
N THR A 179 -11.15 9.21 -1.15
CA THR A 179 -11.38 8.60 0.16
C THR A 179 -10.12 7.85 0.54
N MET A 180 -9.49 8.29 1.62
CA MET A 180 -8.27 7.73 2.19
C MET A 180 -8.62 6.95 3.46
N VAL A 181 -7.94 5.83 3.66
CA VAL A 181 -8.04 5.00 4.85
C VAL A 181 -6.66 4.74 5.43
N GLN A 182 -6.51 4.94 6.73
CA GLN A 182 -5.30 4.53 7.45
C GLN A 182 -5.46 3.06 7.83
N ARG A 183 -4.54 2.22 7.35
CA ARG A 183 -4.56 0.79 7.68
C ARG A 183 -4.12 0.58 9.12
N VAL A 184 -4.84 -0.31 9.81
CA VAL A 184 -4.53 -0.74 11.18
C VAL A 184 -4.15 -2.22 11.15
N GLY A 185 -2.95 -2.52 11.61
CA GLY A 185 -2.37 -3.86 11.64
C GLY A 185 -1.81 -4.36 10.30
N GLY A 186 -1.02 -5.43 10.40
CA GLY A 186 -0.34 -6.04 9.25
C GLY A 186 0.89 -5.26 8.78
N SER A 187 1.36 -5.53 7.56
CA SER A 187 2.56 -4.90 6.99
C SER A 187 2.36 -3.44 6.57
N TRP A 188 1.12 -2.97 6.52
CA TRP A 188 0.73 -1.62 6.11
C TRP A 188 0.19 -0.79 7.28
N ASP A 189 0.44 -1.21 8.51
CA ASP A 189 -0.02 -0.51 9.70
C ASP A 189 0.47 0.94 9.75
N GLY A 190 -0.46 1.87 9.95
CA GLY A 190 -0.21 3.32 9.98
C GLY A 190 -0.13 4.01 8.62
N TYR A 191 -0.14 3.28 7.50
CA TYR A 191 -0.06 3.88 6.16
C TYR A 191 -1.44 4.38 5.69
N TRP A 192 -1.46 5.58 5.09
CA TRP A 192 -2.61 6.08 4.36
C TRP A 192 -2.67 5.52 2.95
N LEU A 193 -3.75 4.81 2.64
CA LEU A 193 -4.04 4.22 1.33
C LEU A 193 -5.32 4.82 0.77
N THR A 194 -5.47 4.78 -0.55
CA THR A 194 -6.68 5.24 -1.21
C THR A 194 -7.69 4.10 -1.30
N GLU A 195 -8.83 4.29 -0.64
CA GLU A 195 -9.98 3.38 -0.68
C GLU A 195 -10.76 3.60 -1.98
N SER A 196 -11.01 4.86 -2.35
CA SER A 196 -11.71 5.21 -3.57
C SER A 196 -11.34 6.58 -4.13
N LEU A 197 -11.47 6.70 -5.44
CA LEU A 197 -11.35 7.92 -6.22
C LEU A 197 -12.60 8.04 -7.10
N LEU A 198 -13.49 8.95 -6.74
CA LEU A 198 -14.79 9.11 -7.40
C LEU A 198 -14.87 10.47 -8.08
N ASN A 199 -15.45 10.53 -9.27
CA ASN A 199 -15.86 11.79 -9.88
C ASN A 199 -17.19 12.24 -9.25
N ASP A 200 -17.28 13.51 -8.88
CA ASP A 200 -18.40 14.10 -8.15
C ASP A 200 -19.58 14.50 -9.07
N GLY A 201 -19.30 14.78 -10.35
CA GLY A 201 -20.31 15.03 -11.37
C GLY A 201 -20.92 13.76 -11.96
N ASP A 202 -20.24 12.62 -11.79
CA ASP A 202 -20.61 11.34 -12.40
C ASP A 202 -21.09 10.35 -11.33
N ALA A 203 -22.32 10.55 -10.86
CA ALA A 203 -23.09 9.48 -10.24
C ALA A 203 -23.50 8.45 -11.32
N PHE A 204 -22.52 7.81 -11.95
CA PHE A 204 -22.60 6.67 -12.87
C PHE A 204 -23.96 6.52 -13.59
N SER A 205 -24.35 7.52 -14.37
CA SER A 205 -25.60 7.52 -15.13
C SER A 205 -25.33 7.19 -16.60
N GLY A 206 -24.66 6.07 -16.87
CA GLY A 206 -24.40 5.63 -18.24
C GLY A 206 -23.53 4.39 -18.29
N GLY A 207 -24.15 3.23 -18.52
CA GLY A 207 -23.49 1.93 -18.51
C GLY A 207 -22.28 1.84 -19.45
N LEU A 208 -21.15 1.42 -18.88
CA LEU A 208 -20.10 0.74 -19.62
C LEU A 208 -20.63 -0.65 -19.99
N ALA A 209 -21.24 -0.74 -21.18
CA ALA A 209 -21.42 -2.03 -21.84
C ALA A 209 -20.04 -2.55 -22.25
N TYR A 210 -19.69 -3.74 -21.77
CA TYR A 210 -18.50 -4.50 -22.14
C TYR A 210 -18.63 -5.06 -23.55
#